data_AF-A0A2K8NYC4-F1
#
_entry.id   AF-A0A2K8NYC4-F1
#
_cell.length_a   1.000
_cell.length_b   1.000
_cell.length_c   1.000
_cell.angle_alpha   90.00
_cell.angle_beta   90.00
_cell.angle_gamma   90.00
#
_symmetry.space_group_name_H-M   'P 1'
#
loop_
_entity.id
_entity.type
_entity.pdbx_description
1 polymer ?
#
loop_
_entity_poly.entity_id
_entity_poly.type
_entity_poly.pdbx_seq_one_letter_code
_entity_poly.pdbx_strand_id
1 'polypeptide(L)'
;MKNNSIQKKGDRYYLNDHQYFYLNKDTVLKDFKTIKFPAIIMDTEFFNKSHETNGNKSNLYNEINKDLVYILQYSFAKNFREIYERKNTKSIKSLTIKRSYKDEKYNFKKQYKAMMNSFINMCIGKGIKTLIFAGAANDKKIISSWINSNKKILNNKKTELFVLDEKTQDYSVNSFDIYNILENALSFSNYTSEGLEFYKKQNLEKGKVGEDTISLPSLKKFFDYFNNIFDLKKFEESDDIYKLCCSALKFFSANTMHYDEFIKLNKDVNKAKIHCYNDVLKLLYLIKFLFAFTNFEDINNKYLKGDI
;
A
#
# COMPACT_ATOMS: atom_id res chain seq x y z
N MET A 1 -14.70 9.26 7.61
CA MET A 1 -15.37 7.96 7.48
C MET A 1 -16.73 8.11 8.12
N LYS A 2 -17.80 7.97 7.35
CA LYS A 2 -19.17 8.16 7.81
C LYS A 2 -19.69 6.87 8.48
N ASN A 3 -20.03 6.96 9.76
CA ASN A 3 -20.66 5.85 10.48
C ASN A 3 -22.14 5.74 10.11
N ASN A 4 -22.74 4.58 10.38
CA ASN A 4 -24.19 4.33 10.26
C ASN A 4 -24.78 4.74 8.90
N SER A 5 -24.12 4.34 7.82
CA SER A 5 -24.41 4.79 6.46
C SER A 5 -24.82 3.66 5.53
N ILE A 6 -24.49 2.41 5.87
CA ILE A 6 -24.72 1.22 5.05
C ILE A 6 -25.94 0.48 5.62
N GLN A 7 -26.87 0.07 4.76
CA GLN A 7 -28.02 -0.74 5.17
C GLN A 7 -27.84 -2.19 4.74
N LYS A 8 -28.03 -3.15 5.64
CA LYS A 8 -28.06 -4.57 5.28
C LYS A 8 -29.48 -4.99 4.92
N LYS A 9 -29.66 -5.72 3.82
CA LYS A 9 -30.92 -6.38 3.45
C LYS A 9 -30.60 -7.77 2.89
N GLY A 10 -30.92 -8.82 3.65
CA GLY A 10 -30.44 -10.17 3.36
C GLY A 10 -28.91 -10.21 3.32
N ASP A 11 -28.35 -10.73 2.23
CA ASP A 11 -26.89 -10.86 2.03
C ASP A 11 -26.23 -9.62 1.41
N ARG A 12 -27.02 -8.58 1.11
CA ARG A 12 -26.56 -7.36 0.44
C ARG A 12 -26.35 -6.22 1.43
N TYR A 13 -25.28 -5.47 1.20
CA TYR A 13 -24.96 -4.23 1.90
C TYR A 13 -25.12 -3.03 0.96
N TYR A 14 -26.16 -2.23 1.18
CA TYR A 14 -26.54 -1.09 0.36
C TYR A 14 -25.89 0.20 0.85
N LEU A 15 -25.22 0.91 -0.07
CA LEU A 15 -24.74 2.29 0.14
C LEU A 15 -25.83 3.30 -0.21
N ASN A 16 -26.66 2.96 -1.21
CA ASN A 16 -27.87 3.65 -1.67
C ASN A 16 -28.69 2.66 -2.52
N ASP A 17 -29.71 3.13 -3.24
CA ASP A 17 -30.63 2.29 -4.01
C ASP A 17 -29.98 1.58 -5.21
N HIS A 18 -28.86 2.11 -5.72
CA HIS A 18 -28.16 1.57 -6.89
C HIS A 18 -26.85 0.86 -6.53
N GLN A 19 -26.17 1.32 -5.48
CA GLN A 19 -24.87 0.83 -5.03
C GLN A 19 -25.02 -0.16 -3.88
N TYR A 20 -24.62 -1.40 -4.12
CA TYR A 20 -24.57 -2.43 -3.09
C TYR A 20 -23.40 -3.38 -3.31
N PHE A 21 -23.01 -4.06 -2.23
CA PHE A 21 -21.97 -5.08 -2.28
C PHE A 21 -22.34 -6.32 -1.47
N TYR A 22 -21.71 -7.44 -1.84
CA TYR A 22 -21.65 -8.66 -1.05
C TYR A 22 -20.28 -8.78 -0.40
N LEU A 23 -20.24 -9.39 0.77
CA LEU A 23 -19.00 -9.71 1.48
C LEU A 23 -19.04 -11.15 1.98
N ASN A 24 -18.16 -11.99 1.46
CA ASN A 24 -17.93 -13.32 1.99
C ASN A 24 -17.02 -13.23 3.23
N LYS A 25 -17.63 -13.20 4.42
CA LYS A 25 -16.90 -13.07 5.69
C LYS A 25 -15.91 -14.22 5.93
N ASP A 26 -16.26 -15.44 5.53
CA ASP A 26 -15.40 -16.62 5.74
C ASP A 26 -14.12 -16.55 4.91
N THR A 27 -14.21 -16.09 3.65
CA THR A 27 -13.04 -15.85 2.79
C THR A 27 -12.12 -14.81 3.42
N VAL A 28 -12.66 -13.67 3.89
CA VAL A 28 -11.85 -12.65 4.57
C VAL A 28 -11.16 -13.21 5.82
N LEU A 29 -11.89 -13.96 6.66
CA LEU A 29 -11.34 -14.55 7.87
C LEU A 29 -10.25 -15.59 7.57
N LYS A 30 -10.42 -16.39 6.51
CA LYS A 30 -9.40 -17.33 6.03
C LYS A 30 -8.13 -16.59 5.60
N ASP A 31 -8.27 -15.53 4.81
CA ASP A 31 -7.15 -14.73 4.34
C ASP A 31 -6.44 -14.01 5.50
N PHE A 32 -7.20 -13.43 6.42
CA PHE A 32 -6.67 -12.80 7.64
C PHE A 32 -5.87 -13.77 8.51
N LYS A 33 -6.23 -15.05 8.58
CA LYS A 33 -5.46 -16.08 9.32
C LYS A 33 -4.07 -16.34 8.73
N THR A 34 -3.83 -15.99 7.48
CA THR A 34 -2.50 -16.14 6.85
C THR A 34 -1.52 -15.04 7.30
N ILE A 35 -2.04 -13.89 7.76
CA ILE A 35 -1.24 -12.77 8.23
C ILE A 35 -0.74 -13.07 9.64
N LYS A 36 0.58 -13.12 9.80
CA LYS A 36 1.22 -13.32 11.10
C LYS A 36 1.64 -11.97 11.67
N PHE A 37 1.31 -11.73 12.93
CA PHE A 37 1.69 -10.51 13.65
C PHE A 37 2.90 -10.72 14.58
N PRO A 38 3.72 -9.69 14.84
CA PRO A 38 3.61 -8.31 14.38
C PRO A 38 3.79 -8.13 12.86
N ALA A 39 3.03 -7.23 12.25
CA ALA A 39 3.03 -6.98 10.82
C ALA A 39 3.37 -5.52 10.50
N ILE A 40 3.80 -5.27 9.26
CA ILE A 40 3.95 -3.94 8.69
C ILE A 40 2.96 -3.81 7.54
N ILE A 41 2.17 -2.74 7.54
CA ILE A 41 1.38 -2.26 6.41
C ILE A 41 2.22 -1.20 5.71
N MET A 42 2.55 -1.37 4.44
CA MET A 42 3.50 -0.46 3.78
C MET A 42 3.26 -0.30 2.29
N ASP A 43 3.90 0.73 1.76
CA ASP A 43 4.01 1.07 0.36
C ASP A 43 5.39 1.71 0.09
N THR A 44 5.86 1.65 -1.15
CA THR A 44 7.13 2.26 -1.55
C THR A 44 7.03 3.06 -2.83
N GLU A 45 7.75 4.17 -2.89
CA GLU A 45 8.06 4.84 -4.15
C GLU A 45 9.48 4.53 -4.54
N PHE A 46 9.63 4.11 -5.79
CA PHE A 46 10.90 3.78 -6.38
C PHE A 46 10.99 4.35 -7.79
N PHE A 47 12.22 4.50 -8.27
CA PHE A 47 12.48 4.76 -9.68
C PHE A 47 13.34 3.64 -10.26
N ASN A 48 13.26 3.50 -11.57
CA ASN A 48 13.98 2.52 -12.37
C ASN A 48 14.19 3.07 -13.78
N LYS A 49 14.67 2.23 -14.68
CA LYS A 49 14.95 2.61 -16.08
C LYS A 49 13.77 3.25 -16.82
N SER A 50 12.52 2.89 -16.53
CA SER A 50 11.38 3.50 -17.24
C SER A 50 11.20 4.98 -16.91
N HIS A 51 11.78 5.46 -15.82
CA HIS A 51 11.67 6.85 -15.38
C HIS A 51 12.77 7.76 -15.96
N GLU A 52 13.63 7.21 -16.82
CA GLU A 52 14.56 8.03 -17.60
C GLU A 52 13.81 8.78 -18.71
N THR A 53 13.83 10.10 -18.63
CA THR A 53 13.35 10.96 -19.70
C THR A 53 14.53 11.47 -20.54
N ASN A 54 14.28 11.69 -21.84
CA ASN A 54 15.29 12.07 -22.84
C ASN A 54 16.29 13.12 -22.30
N GLY A 55 17.54 12.71 -22.10
CA GLY A 55 18.64 13.56 -21.63
C GLY A 55 19.17 13.26 -20.22
N ASN A 56 18.41 12.54 -19.38
CA ASN A 56 18.84 12.13 -18.03
C ASN A 56 19.19 10.64 -17.99
N LYS A 57 20.40 10.28 -18.45
CA LYS A 57 20.96 8.95 -18.17
C LYS A 57 21.48 8.93 -16.73
N SER A 58 20.78 8.22 -15.85
CA SER A 58 21.17 8.11 -14.45
C SER A 58 22.13 6.96 -14.25
N ASN A 59 23.22 7.20 -13.51
CA ASN A 59 24.15 6.14 -13.08
C ASN A 59 23.74 5.50 -11.73
N LEU A 60 22.49 5.73 -11.28
CA LEU A 60 22.05 5.27 -9.96
C LEU A 60 21.74 3.78 -9.92
N TYR A 61 21.06 3.25 -10.93
CA TYR A 61 20.62 1.85 -11.01
C TYR A 61 21.46 1.04 -12.01
N ASN A 62 21.39 -0.29 -11.93
CA ASN A 62 22.09 -1.21 -12.83
C ASN A 62 21.29 -2.51 -13.01
N GLU A 63 21.80 -3.46 -13.78
CA GLU A 63 21.11 -4.74 -14.03
C GLU A 63 20.81 -5.54 -12.75
N ILE A 64 21.51 -5.28 -11.65
CA ILE A 64 21.32 -5.95 -10.37
C ILE A 64 20.30 -5.18 -9.51
N ASN A 65 20.44 -3.85 -9.43
CA ASN A 65 19.59 -2.95 -8.65
C ASN A 65 18.70 -2.14 -9.59
N LYS A 66 17.70 -2.80 -10.18
CA LYS A 66 16.82 -2.17 -11.18
C LYS A 66 15.85 -1.17 -10.58
N ASP A 67 15.34 -1.48 -9.39
CA ASP A 67 14.31 -0.71 -8.70
C ASP A 67 14.89 -0.11 -7.41
N LEU A 68 14.97 1.22 -7.35
CA LEU A 68 15.59 1.96 -6.25
C LEU A 68 14.55 2.77 -5.49
N VAL A 69 14.20 2.28 -4.29
CA VAL A 69 13.30 2.97 -3.37
C VAL A 69 13.92 4.26 -2.86
N TYR A 70 13.15 5.33 -2.86
CA TYR A 70 13.54 6.61 -2.24
C TYR A 70 12.58 7.05 -1.14
N ILE A 71 11.36 6.48 -1.11
CA ILE A 71 10.38 6.67 -0.05
C ILE A 71 9.79 5.31 0.33
N LEU A 72 9.71 5.05 1.61
CA LEU A 72 9.00 3.92 2.19
C LEU A 72 8.09 4.47 3.29
N GLN A 73 6.79 4.30 3.12
CA GLN A 73 5.79 4.64 4.12
C GLN A 73 5.28 3.34 4.74
N TYR A 74 5.13 3.33 6.07
CA TYR A 74 4.79 2.10 6.76
C TYR A 74 4.09 2.34 8.08
N SER A 75 3.28 1.39 8.50
CA SER A 75 2.61 1.38 9.79
C SER A 75 2.73 0.00 10.43
N PHE A 76 3.18 -0.04 11.69
CA PHE A 76 3.24 -1.29 12.45
C PHE A 76 1.87 -1.70 12.94
N ALA A 77 1.64 -2.99 13.14
CA ALA A 77 0.47 -3.49 13.85
C ALA A 77 0.82 -4.75 14.65
N LYS A 78 0.28 -4.88 15.86
CA LYS A 78 0.36 -6.09 16.69
C LYS A 78 -0.79 -7.06 16.42
N ASN A 79 -1.91 -6.57 15.90
CA ASN A 79 -3.07 -7.34 15.46
C ASN A 79 -4.05 -6.42 14.70
N PHE A 80 -5.10 -6.99 14.11
CA PHE A 80 -6.14 -6.21 13.41
C PHE A 80 -6.97 -5.31 14.33
N ARG A 81 -7.22 -5.73 15.57
CA ARG A 81 -7.97 -4.94 16.55
C ARG A 81 -7.28 -3.59 16.84
N GLU A 82 -5.95 -3.59 16.93
CA GLU A 82 -5.16 -2.35 17.07
C GLU A 82 -5.38 -1.40 15.90
N ILE A 83 -5.38 -1.91 14.65
CA ILE A 83 -5.63 -1.12 13.43
C ILE A 83 -7.04 -0.52 13.45
N TYR A 84 -8.01 -1.29 13.97
CA TYR A 84 -9.40 -0.86 14.08
C TYR A 84 -9.58 0.27 15.11
N GLU A 85 -8.97 0.15 16.28
CA GLU A 85 -9.18 1.07 17.42
C GLU A 85 -8.38 2.37 17.31
N ARG A 86 -7.16 2.33 16.74
CA ARG A 86 -6.25 3.50 16.75
C ARG A 86 -6.59 4.58 15.71
N LYS A 87 -5.93 5.73 15.86
CA LYS A 87 -5.91 6.82 14.86
C LYS A 87 -4.87 6.55 13.77
N ASN A 88 -5.30 5.87 12.70
CA ASN A 88 -4.40 5.42 11.61
C ASN A 88 -3.59 6.54 10.94
N THR A 89 -4.13 7.77 10.84
CA THR A 89 -3.39 8.92 10.29
C THR A 89 -2.12 9.27 11.06
N LYS A 90 -2.05 8.97 12.36
CA LYS A 90 -0.86 9.22 13.20
C LYS A 90 0.09 8.01 13.29
N SER A 91 -0.29 6.88 12.70
CA SER A 91 0.45 5.62 12.86
C SER A 91 1.51 5.39 11.78
N ILE A 92 1.40 6.09 10.66
CA ILE A 92 2.27 5.93 9.50
C ILE A 92 3.58 6.67 9.75
N LYS A 93 4.68 5.96 9.56
CA LYS A 93 6.07 6.43 9.65
C LYS A 93 6.69 6.40 8.26
N SER A 94 7.75 7.18 8.12
CA SER A 94 8.42 7.40 6.84
C SER A 94 9.92 7.11 6.95
N LEU A 95 10.44 6.33 6.01
CA LEU A 95 11.87 6.21 5.73
C LEU A 95 12.10 6.79 4.33
N THR A 96 12.92 7.84 4.24
CA THR A 96 13.18 8.52 2.96
C THR A 96 14.64 8.86 2.82
N ILE A 97 15.13 8.85 1.59
CA ILE A 97 16.43 9.46 1.26
C ILE A 97 16.29 10.97 1.35
N LYS A 98 17.26 11.64 1.99
CA LYS A 98 17.23 13.08 2.21
C LYS A 98 18.40 13.74 1.51
N ARG A 99 18.12 14.75 0.69
CA ARG A 99 19.16 15.57 0.06
C ARG A 99 18.99 17.01 0.53
N SER A 100 20.06 17.60 1.05
CA SER A 100 20.11 19.04 1.32
C SER A 100 20.70 19.77 0.13
N TYR A 101 20.29 21.02 -0.09
CA TYR A 101 20.82 21.85 -1.17
C TYR A 101 22.34 22.06 -1.08
N LYS A 102 22.85 22.24 0.15
CA LYS A 102 24.27 22.52 0.41
C LYS A 102 25.09 21.27 0.77
N ASP A 103 24.58 20.06 0.54
CA ASP A 103 25.30 18.83 0.88
C ASP A 103 26.24 18.42 -0.27
N GLU A 104 27.45 18.96 -0.24
CA GLU A 104 28.53 18.61 -1.19
C GLU A 104 28.98 17.16 -1.08
N LYS A 105 28.69 16.49 0.05
CA LYS A 105 29.04 15.10 0.32
C LYS A 105 27.87 14.14 0.09
N TYR A 106 26.81 14.63 -0.55
CA TYR A 106 25.63 13.84 -0.86
C TYR A 106 26.02 12.60 -1.69
N ASN A 107 25.57 11.43 -1.24
CA ASN A 107 25.77 10.18 -1.94
C ASN A 107 24.51 9.32 -1.83
N PHE A 108 23.79 9.20 -2.95
CA PHE A 108 22.56 8.41 -3.02
C PHE A 108 22.77 6.98 -2.54
N LYS A 109 23.79 6.28 -3.07
CA LYS A 109 24.04 4.86 -2.77
C LYS A 109 24.31 4.63 -1.28
N LYS A 110 25.02 5.55 -0.62
CA LYS A 110 25.26 5.51 0.83
C LYS A 110 23.96 5.67 1.60
N GLN A 111 23.11 6.63 1.22
CA GLN A 111 21.82 6.84 1.89
C GLN A 111 20.84 5.69 1.66
N TYR A 112 20.78 5.17 0.44
CA TYR A 112 19.97 4.00 0.09
C TYR A 112 20.36 2.79 0.92
N LYS A 113 21.66 2.48 1.03
CA LYS A 113 22.17 1.40 1.88
C LYS A 113 21.80 1.61 3.35
N ALA A 114 21.91 2.85 3.86
CA ALA A 114 21.53 3.17 5.23
C ALA A 114 20.02 2.97 5.48
N MET A 115 19.17 3.40 4.54
CA MET A 115 17.72 3.21 4.60
C MET A 115 17.33 1.73 4.60
N MET A 116 17.86 0.96 3.64
CA MET A 116 17.67 -0.49 3.54
C MET A 116 18.09 -1.20 4.83
N ASN A 117 19.31 -0.94 5.33
CA ASN A 117 19.81 -1.56 6.56
C ASN A 117 18.94 -1.19 7.77
N SER A 118 18.50 0.06 7.86
CA SER A 118 17.60 0.52 8.92
C SER A 118 16.29 -0.25 8.88
N PHE A 119 15.68 -0.38 7.70
CA PHE A 119 14.43 -1.12 7.52
C PHE A 119 14.56 -2.60 7.89
N ILE A 120 15.59 -3.31 7.40
CA ILE A 120 15.81 -4.72 7.71
C ILE A 120 16.04 -4.92 9.21
N ASN A 121 16.93 -4.12 9.82
CA ASN A 121 17.21 -4.23 11.26
C ASN A 121 15.97 -3.92 12.10
N MET A 122 15.16 -2.95 11.68
CA MET A 122 13.89 -2.64 12.32
C MET A 122 12.91 -3.82 12.24
N CYS A 123 12.82 -4.48 11.08
CA CYS A 123 11.97 -5.66 10.91
C CYS A 123 12.41 -6.81 11.84
N ILE A 124 13.72 -7.08 11.88
CA ILE A 124 14.30 -8.11 12.75
C ILE A 124 14.11 -7.76 14.23
N GLY A 125 14.48 -6.54 14.63
CA GLY A 125 14.44 -6.09 16.02
C GLY A 125 13.02 -6.02 16.60
N LYS A 126 12.01 -5.83 15.75
CA LYS A 126 10.59 -5.86 16.16
C LYS A 126 9.92 -7.21 15.97
N GLY A 127 10.64 -8.22 15.48
CA GLY A 127 10.09 -9.55 15.21
C GLY A 127 8.93 -9.51 14.22
N ILE A 128 9.01 -8.64 13.19
CA ILE A 128 7.99 -8.56 12.14
C ILE A 128 7.92 -9.92 11.44
N LYS A 129 6.70 -10.37 11.16
CA LYS A 129 6.42 -11.68 10.56
C LYS A 129 5.80 -11.60 9.18
N THR A 130 5.05 -10.53 8.88
CA THR A 130 4.37 -10.34 7.60
C THR A 130 4.43 -8.89 7.15
N LEU A 131 4.67 -8.65 5.86
CA LEU A 131 4.44 -7.36 5.21
C LEU A 131 3.11 -7.39 4.46
N ILE A 132 2.33 -6.32 4.56
CA ILE A 132 1.00 -6.20 3.93
C ILE A 132 1.07 -5.06 2.92
N PHE A 133 0.70 -5.36 1.68
CA PHE A 133 0.74 -4.45 0.54
C PHE A 133 -0.62 -4.38 -0.18
N ALA A 134 -0.71 -3.45 -1.13
CA ALA A 134 -1.76 -3.41 -2.15
C ALA A 134 -1.12 -3.45 -3.54
N GLY A 135 -1.01 -4.65 -4.12
CA GLY A 135 -0.20 -4.87 -5.32
C GLY A 135 1.27 -5.21 -5.00
N ALA A 136 1.50 -6.34 -4.34
CA ALA A 136 2.78 -6.67 -3.69
C ALA A 136 3.96 -6.99 -4.63
N ALA A 137 3.73 -7.11 -5.94
CA ALA A 137 4.69 -7.74 -6.86
C ALA A 137 6.07 -7.06 -6.87
N ASN A 138 6.10 -5.73 -6.97
CA ASN A 138 7.35 -4.96 -7.01
C ASN A 138 7.99 -4.87 -5.63
N ASP A 139 7.23 -4.48 -4.60
CA ASP A 139 7.75 -4.35 -3.24
C ASP A 139 8.35 -5.66 -2.72
N LYS A 140 7.64 -6.78 -2.90
CA LYS A 140 8.14 -8.10 -2.50
C LYS A 140 9.48 -8.41 -3.15
N LYS A 141 9.62 -8.13 -4.45
CA LYS A 141 10.86 -8.34 -5.20
C LYS A 141 11.99 -7.44 -4.68
N ILE A 142 11.72 -6.16 -4.44
CA ILE A 142 12.67 -5.18 -3.92
C ILE A 142 13.19 -5.62 -2.54
N ILE A 143 12.28 -5.92 -1.59
CA ILE A 143 12.67 -6.31 -0.23
C ILE A 143 13.39 -7.67 -0.23
N SER A 144 12.99 -8.61 -1.09
CA SER A 144 13.70 -9.89 -1.26
C SER A 144 15.14 -9.65 -1.77
N SER A 145 15.33 -8.73 -2.73
CA SER A 145 16.66 -8.35 -3.20
C SER A 145 17.51 -7.72 -2.09
N TRP A 146 16.91 -6.86 -1.26
CA TRP A 146 17.60 -6.22 -0.14
C TRP A 146 18.16 -7.22 0.86
N ILE A 147 17.37 -8.21 1.28
CA ILE A 147 17.82 -9.20 2.25
C ILE A 147 18.86 -10.16 1.65
N ASN A 148 18.70 -10.56 0.39
CA ASN A 148 19.67 -11.43 -0.29
C ASN A 148 21.01 -10.74 -0.55
N SER A 149 21.00 -9.43 -0.76
CA SER A 149 22.22 -8.62 -0.86
C SER A 149 22.92 -8.43 0.49
N ASN A 150 22.24 -8.70 1.61
CA ASN A 150 22.73 -8.44 2.96
C ASN A 150 22.46 -9.62 3.92
N LYS A 151 22.60 -10.87 3.45
CA LYS A 151 22.34 -12.09 4.24
C LYS A 151 23.03 -12.11 5.61
N LYS A 152 24.20 -11.47 5.71
CA LYS A 152 24.96 -11.28 6.97
C LYS A 152 24.16 -10.57 8.08
N ILE A 153 23.17 -9.74 7.76
CA ILE A 153 22.33 -9.10 8.78
C ILE A 153 21.53 -10.14 9.58
N LEU A 154 21.21 -11.28 8.96
CA LEU A 154 20.45 -12.34 9.61
C LEU A 154 21.29 -13.17 10.57
N ASN A 155 22.64 -13.25 10.45
CA ASN A 155 23.56 -13.91 11.42
C ASN A 155 22.92 -15.06 12.25
N ASN A 156 22.42 -16.11 11.60
CA ASN A 156 21.78 -17.29 12.21
C ASN A 156 20.45 -17.05 12.97
N LYS A 157 19.86 -15.86 12.87
CA LYS A 157 18.52 -15.54 13.37
C LYS A 157 17.49 -16.11 12.41
N LYS A 158 16.71 -17.09 12.89
CA LYS A 158 15.49 -17.49 12.20
C LYS A 158 14.46 -16.36 12.31
N THR A 159 13.90 -15.95 11.18
CA THR A 159 12.83 -14.94 11.13
C THR A 159 11.65 -15.52 10.38
N GLU A 160 10.44 -15.17 10.79
CA GLU A 160 9.22 -15.57 10.04
C GLU A 160 8.97 -14.67 8.82
N LEU A 161 9.56 -13.47 8.81
CA LEU A 161 9.45 -12.54 7.68
C LEU A 161 10.33 -12.95 6.51
N PHE A 162 11.61 -13.25 6.75
CA PHE A 162 12.55 -13.69 5.72
C PHE A 162 12.67 -15.20 5.76
N VAL A 163 12.07 -15.86 4.77
CA VAL A 163 11.97 -17.32 4.69
C VAL A 163 13.03 -17.82 3.72
N LEU A 164 14.00 -18.57 4.23
CA LEU A 164 15.06 -19.19 3.44
C LEU A 164 14.49 -20.35 2.61
N ASP A 165 14.70 -20.32 1.31
CA ASP A 165 14.49 -21.47 0.44
C ASP A 165 15.70 -22.42 0.55
N GLU A 166 15.47 -23.66 0.98
CA GLU A 166 16.54 -24.63 1.21
C GLU A 166 17.26 -25.06 -0.09
N LYS A 167 16.60 -24.97 -1.25
CA LYS A 167 17.18 -25.35 -2.54
C LYS A 167 18.02 -24.24 -3.14
N THR A 168 17.50 -23.02 -3.18
CA THR A 168 18.21 -21.89 -3.80
C THR A 168 19.14 -21.16 -2.83
N GLN A 169 18.97 -21.38 -1.51
CA GLN A 169 19.64 -20.63 -0.45
C GLN A 169 19.33 -19.12 -0.48
N ASP A 170 18.25 -18.72 -1.16
CA ASP A 170 17.77 -17.35 -1.20
C ASP A 170 16.60 -17.14 -0.24
N TYR A 171 16.54 -15.93 0.30
CA TYR A 171 15.45 -15.50 1.16
C TYR A 171 14.30 -14.95 0.33
N SER A 172 13.11 -15.47 0.58
CA SER A 172 11.86 -14.85 0.18
C SER A 172 11.27 -14.04 1.34
N VAL A 173 10.32 -13.17 1.02
CA VAL A 173 9.62 -12.36 2.01
C VAL A 173 8.21 -12.90 2.21
N ASN A 174 7.84 -13.15 3.48
CA ASN A 174 6.47 -13.43 3.86
C ASN A 174 5.64 -12.15 3.75
N SER A 175 4.77 -12.12 2.75
CA SER A 175 3.97 -10.95 2.39
C SER A 175 2.52 -11.35 2.13
N PHE A 176 1.61 -10.43 2.38
CA PHE A 176 0.19 -10.56 2.05
C PHE A 176 -0.24 -9.40 1.14
N ASP A 177 -0.97 -9.71 0.08
CA ASP A 177 -1.55 -8.72 -0.82
C ASP A 177 -3.04 -8.57 -0.55
N ILE A 178 -3.48 -7.37 -0.18
CA ILE A 178 -4.90 -7.11 0.13
C ILE A 178 -5.80 -7.26 -1.08
N TYR A 179 -5.26 -7.15 -2.31
CA TYR A 179 -6.05 -7.29 -3.53
C TYR A 179 -6.66 -8.68 -3.66
N ASN A 180 -6.05 -9.70 -3.07
CA ASN A 180 -6.64 -11.03 -2.98
C ASN A 180 -8.01 -11.00 -2.29
N ILE A 181 -8.19 -10.17 -1.25
CA ILE A 181 -9.48 -10.03 -0.55
C ILE A 181 -10.47 -9.24 -1.41
N LEU A 182 -10.02 -8.14 -2.02
CA LEU A 182 -10.89 -7.33 -2.89
C LEU A 182 -11.43 -8.14 -4.07
N GLU A 183 -10.61 -9.03 -4.62
CA GLU A 183 -10.98 -9.87 -5.77
C GLU A 183 -11.88 -11.05 -5.39
N ASN A 184 -11.61 -11.69 -4.24
CA ASN A 184 -12.22 -12.99 -3.91
C ASN A 184 -13.32 -12.93 -2.86
N ALA A 185 -13.36 -11.91 -2.02
CA ALA A 185 -14.32 -11.81 -0.92
C ALA A 185 -15.39 -10.73 -1.12
N LEU A 186 -15.15 -9.77 -2.02
CA LEU A 186 -16.06 -8.66 -2.28
C LEU A 186 -16.63 -8.75 -3.69
N SER A 187 -17.89 -8.35 -3.86
CA SER A 187 -18.55 -8.27 -5.16
C SER A 187 -19.53 -7.10 -5.16
N PHE A 188 -19.49 -6.26 -6.18
CA PHE A 188 -20.16 -4.96 -6.20
C PHE A 188 -21.19 -4.89 -7.32
N SER A 189 -22.26 -4.12 -7.13
CA SER A 189 -23.07 -3.66 -8.26
C SER A 189 -22.26 -2.69 -9.12
N ASN A 190 -22.47 -2.67 -10.44
CA ASN A 190 -21.73 -1.79 -11.35
C ASN A 190 -22.40 -0.42 -11.55
N TYR A 191 -22.91 0.19 -10.47
CA TYR A 191 -23.63 1.46 -10.56
C TYR A 191 -23.00 2.54 -9.68
N THR A 192 -23.18 3.80 -10.05
CA THR A 192 -22.90 4.98 -9.22
C THR A 192 -24.09 5.27 -8.30
N SER A 193 -23.96 6.28 -7.44
CA SER A 193 -25.06 6.77 -6.60
C SER A 193 -26.27 7.27 -7.39
N GLU A 194 -26.06 7.66 -8.65
CA GLU A 194 -27.08 8.17 -9.57
C GLU A 194 -27.63 7.08 -10.50
N GLY A 195 -27.21 5.83 -10.34
CA GLY A 195 -27.66 4.71 -11.17
C GLY A 195 -26.98 4.62 -12.54
N LEU A 196 -25.92 5.41 -12.79
CA LEU A 196 -25.10 5.30 -14.00
C LEU A 196 -24.11 4.16 -13.89
N GLU A 197 -23.61 3.64 -15.01
CA GLU A 197 -22.58 2.59 -15.00
C GLU A 197 -21.30 3.12 -14.32
N PHE A 198 -20.84 2.46 -13.26
CA PHE A 198 -19.66 2.89 -12.50
C PHE A 198 -18.39 2.78 -13.35
N TYR A 199 -18.21 1.65 -14.04
CA TYR A 199 -17.13 1.41 -15.00
C TYR A 199 -17.63 0.51 -16.12
N LYS A 200 -17.08 0.67 -17.33
CA LYS A 200 -17.43 -0.18 -18.49
C LYS A 200 -17.22 -1.67 -18.16
N LYS A 201 -18.30 -2.47 -18.18
CA LYS A 201 -18.31 -3.90 -17.82
C LYS A 201 -17.19 -4.73 -18.48
N GLN A 202 -16.86 -4.42 -19.74
CA GLN A 202 -15.79 -5.11 -20.49
C GLN A 202 -14.38 -4.97 -19.89
N ASN A 203 -14.15 -3.97 -19.04
CA ASN A 203 -12.86 -3.69 -18.40
C ASN A 203 -12.79 -4.22 -16.95
N LEU A 204 -13.80 -4.96 -16.51
CA LEU A 204 -13.92 -5.45 -15.14
C LEU A 204 -14.16 -6.95 -15.14
N GLU A 205 -13.54 -7.61 -14.17
CA GLU A 205 -13.82 -9.00 -13.90
C GLU A 205 -15.17 -9.14 -13.20
N LYS A 206 -15.81 -10.30 -13.39
CA LYS A 206 -17.06 -10.64 -12.71
C LYS A 206 -16.79 -10.84 -11.21
N GLY A 207 -17.72 -10.36 -10.38
CA GLY A 207 -17.73 -10.66 -8.95
C GLY A 207 -17.91 -12.16 -8.69
N LYS A 208 -17.43 -12.64 -7.54
CA LYS A 208 -17.55 -14.05 -7.14
C LYS A 208 -18.93 -14.39 -6.58
N VAL A 209 -19.69 -13.39 -6.11
CA VAL A 209 -20.99 -13.56 -5.47
C VAL A 209 -22.03 -12.62 -6.08
N GLY A 210 -23.25 -13.11 -6.24
CA GLY A 210 -24.39 -12.36 -6.79
C GLY A 210 -24.42 -12.35 -8.32
N GLU A 211 -25.63 -12.23 -8.87
CA GLU A 211 -25.83 -12.06 -10.31
C GLU A 211 -25.40 -10.65 -10.74
N ASP A 212 -24.78 -10.54 -11.91
CA ASP A 212 -24.32 -9.29 -12.53
C ASP A 212 -23.45 -8.36 -11.66
N THR A 213 -22.70 -8.94 -10.73
CA THR A 213 -21.71 -8.20 -9.94
C THR A 213 -20.35 -8.11 -10.62
N ILE A 214 -19.56 -7.13 -10.18
CA ILE A 214 -18.19 -6.87 -10.62
C ILE A 214 -17.20 -7.01 -9.46
N SER A 215 -15.95 -7.30 -9.81
CA SER A 215 -14.79 -7.24 -8.91
C SER A 215 -14.09 -5.89 -9.06
N LEU A 216 -13.63 -5.33 -7.93
CA LEU A 216 -12.87 -4.07 -7.89
C LEU A 216 -11.50 -4.29 -7.22
N PRO A 217 -10.55 -5.00 -7.88
CA PRO A 217 -9.27 -5.40 -7.26
C PRO A 217 -8.24 -4.28 -7.28
N SER A 218 -8.61 -3.07 -6.84
CA SER A 218 -7.66 -1.98 -6.60
C SER A 218 -8.14 -1.03 -5.51
N LEU A 219 -7.21 -0.43 -4.76
CA LEU A 219 -7.56 0.56 -3.74
C LEU A 219 -8.32 1.74 -4.37
N LYS A 220 -7.82 2.26 -5.49
CA LYS A 220 -8.48 3.39 -6.19
C LYS A 220 -9.95 3.09 -6.49
N LYS A 221 -10.23 1.97 -7.18
CA LYS A 221 -11.61 1.60 -7.55
C LYS A 221 -12.49 1.38 -6.32
N PHE A 222 -11.96 0.74 -5.28
CA PHE A 222 -12.67 0.55 -4.02
C PHE A 222 -13.04 1.90 -3.38
N PHE A 223 -12.08 2.80 -3.21
CA PHE A 223 -12.33 4.10 -2.58
C PHE A 223 -13.25 5.00 -3.42
N ASP A 224 -13.13 4.97 -4.75
CA ASP A 224 -14.04 5.65 -5.68
C ASP A 224 -15.48 5.14 -5.51
N TYR A 225 -15.67 3.81 -5.38
CA TYR A 225 -16.99 3.21 -5.18
C TYR A 225 -17.63 3.60 -3.84
N PHE A 226 -16.82 3.75 -2.79
CA PHE A 226 -17.25 4.13 -1.45
C PHE A 226 -17.01 5.63 -1.13
N ASN A 227 -17.03 6.51 -2.14
CA ASN A 227 -16.76 7.95 -2.00
C ASN A 227 -17.68 8.66 -0.97
N ASN A 228 -18.89 8.15 -0.74
CA ASN A 228 -19.84 8.67 0.24
C ASN A 228 -19.54 8.22 1.68
N ILE A 229 -18.71 7.18 1.84
CA ILE A 229 -18.33 6.61 3.14
C ILE A 229 -16.94 7.12 3.56
N PHE A 230 -15.99 7.12 2.62
CA PHE A 230 -14.63 7.61 2.85
C PHE A 230 -14.51 9.04 2.34
N ASP A 231 -13.92 9.91 3.17
CA ASP A 231 -13.72 11.32 2.81
C ASP A 231 -12.56 11.41 1.81
N LEU A 232 -12.87 11.31 0.52
CA LEU A 232 -11.89 11.26 -0.57
C LEU A 232 -11.12 12.56 -0.77
N LYS A 233 -11.62 13.70 -0.27
CA LYS A 233 -10.89 14.98 -0.30
C LYS A 233 -9.54 14.89 0.41
N LYS A 234 -9.38 13.92 1.32
CA LYS A 234 -8.12 13.65 2.02
C LYS A 234 -7.10 12.88 1.17
N PHE A 235 -7.52 12.34 0.03
CA PHE A 235 -6.73 11.53 -0.89
C PHE A 235 -6.63 12.17 -2.29
N GLU A 236 -7.08 13.42 -2.46
CA GLU A 236 -6.97 14.11 -3.74
C GLU A 236 -5.50 14.33 -4.09
N GLU A 237 -5.14 13.75 -5.22
CA GLU A 237 -3.79 13.68 -5.75
C GLU A 237 -3.86 14.22 -7.18
N SER A 238 -3.40 15.45 -7.38
CA SER A 238 -3.50 16.13 -8.68
C SER A 238 -2.38 15.74 -9.65
N ASP A 239 -1.28 15.22 -9.12
CA ASP A 239 -0.06 14.95 -9.89
C ASP A 239 0.05 13.45 -10.18
N ASP A 240 0.54 13.13 -11.37
CA ASP A 240 0.79 11.75 -11.79
C ASP A 240 2.05 11.21 -11.10
N ILE A 241 1.90 10.11 -10.34
CA ILE A 241 3.00 9.51 -9.58
C ILE A 241 4.19 9.16 -10.46
N TYR A 242 3.95 8.73 -11.71
CA TYR A 242 5.03 8.44 -12.66
C TYR A 242 5.90 9.68 -12.93
N LYS A 243 5.27 10.85 -13.12
CA LYS A 243 6.00 12.11 -13.33
C LYS A 243 6.77 12.53 -12.09
N LEU A 244 6.19 12.30 -10.90
CA LEU A 244 6.88 12.58 -9.64
C LEU A 244 8.10 11.67 -9.46
N CYS A 245 8.03 10.39 -9.84
CA CYS A 245 9.17 9.47 -9.84
C CYS A 245 10.26 9.89 -10.85
N CYS A 246 9.89 10.39 -12.03
CA CYS A 246 10.84 11.00 -12.97
C CYS A 246 11.55 12.22 -12.36
N SER A 247 10.80 13.12 -11.70
CA SER A 247 11.38 14.24 -10.95
C SER A 247 12.30 13.77 -9.83
N ALA A 248 11.93 12.71 -9.09
CA ALA A 248 12.76 12.12 -8.05
C ALA A 248 14.06 11.53 -8.61
N LEU A 249 14.01 10.82 -9.73
CA LEU A 249 15.21 10.29 -10.39
C LEU A 249 16.17 11.43 -10.74
N LYS A 250 15.68 12.50 -11.35
CA LYS A 250 16.47 13.71 -11.64
C LYS A 250 17.04 14.31 -10.36
N PHE A 251 16.20 14.44 -9.34
CA PHE A 251 16.56 15.01 -8.05
C PHE A 251 17.69 14.25 -7.36
N PHE A 252 17.67 12.92 -7.39
CA PHE A 252 18.65 12.11 -6.68
C PHE A 252 19.90 11.80 -7.51
N SER A 253 19.84 11.95 -8.84
CA SER A 253 20.95 11.67 -9.77
C SER A 253 21.89 12.86 -9.97
N ALA A 254 21.41 14.10 -9.80
CA ALA A 254 22.20 15.29 -10.09
C ALA A 254 23.37 15.44 -9.10
N ASN A 255 24.59 15.73 -9.57
CA ASN A 255 25.73 16.02 -8.68
C ASN A 255 25.57 17.41 -8.05
N THR A 256 25.27 18.40 -8.88
CA THR A 256 24.97 19.79 -8.50
C THR A 256 23.60 20.18 -9.04
N MET A 257 22.98 21.20 -8.44
CA MET A 257 21.65 21.65 -8.81
C MET A 257 21.51 23.13 -8.46
N HIS A 258 20.85 23.92 -9.31
CA HIS A 258 20.50 25.29 -8.97
C HIS A 258 19.41 25.32 -7.90
N TYR A 259 19.38 26.39 -7.08
CA TYR A 259 18.46 26.48 -5.94
C TYR A 259 16.98 26.39 -6.34
N ASP A 260 16.57 27.06 -7.42
CA ASP A 260 15.18 27.03 -7.88
C ASP A 260 14.76 25.64 -8.38
N GLU A 261 15.68 24.96 -9.05
CA GLU A 261 15.47 23.58 -9.47
C GLU A 261 15.39 22.63 -8.26
N PHE A 262 16.22 22.85 -7.24
CA PHE A 262 16.18 22.11 -5.98
C PHE A 262 14.84 22.26 -5.28
N ILE A 263 14.32 23.49 -5.16
CA ILE A 263 13.01 23.75 -4.55
C ILE A 263 11.91 22.99 -5.32
N LYS A 264 11.91 23.10 -6.65
CA LYS A 264 10.90 22.47 -7.51
C LYS A 264 10.92 20.95 -7.36
N LEU A 265 12.09 20.33 -7.53
CA LEU A 265 12.22 18.87 -7.49
C LEU A 265 11.99 18.32 -6.06
N ASN A 266 12.43 19.03 -5.02
CA ASN A 266 12.13 18.65 -3.64
C ASN A 266 10.62 18.74 -3.33
N LYS A 267 9.90 19.71 -3.91
CA LYS A 267 8.44 19.77 -3.82
C LYS A 267 7.81 18.54 -4.45
N ASP A 268 8.26 18.11 -5.63
CA ASP A 268 7.76 16.91 -6.30
C ASP A 268 8.04 15.64 -5.48
N VAL A 269 9.23 15.51 -4.87
CA VAL A 269 9.55 14.40 -3.95
C VAL A 269 8.61 14.40 -2.73
N ASN A 270 8.29 15.57 -2.18
CA ASN A 270 7.33 15.66 -1.07
C ASN A 270 5.90 15.31 -1.49
N LYS A 271 5.50 15.60 -2.73
CA LYS A 271 4.22 15.13 -3.27
C LYS A 271 4.21 13.61 -3.38
N ALA A 272 5.23 12.98 -3.96
CA ALA A 272 5.32 11.51 -4.02
C ALA A 272 5.25 10.89 -2.62
N LYS A 273 5.86 11.54 -1.62
CA LYS A 273 5.77 11.11 -0.22
C LYS A 273 4.35 11.12 0.33
N ILE A 274 3.53 12.07 -0.09
CA ILE A 274 2.11 12.17 0.28
C ILE A 274 1.30 11.08 -0.42
N HIS A 275 1.53 10.81 -1.71
CA HIS A 275 0.91 9.69 -2.44
C HIS A 275 1.14 8.36 -1.72
N CYS A 276 2.40 7.99 -1.49
CA CYS A 276 2.77 6.78 -0.77
C CYS A 276 2.16 6.71 0.65
N TYR A 277 2.07 7.85 1.34
CA TYR A 277 1.41 7.91 2.65
C TYR A 277 -0.08 7.61 2.53
N ASN A 278 -0.75 8.19 1.53
CA ASN A 278 -2.16 8.01 1.27
C ASN A 278 -2.47 6.56 0.91
N ASP A 279 -1.60 5.88 0.16
CA ASP A 279 -1.81 4.48 -0.20
C ASP A 279 -1.71 3.55 1.02
N VAL A 280 -0.75 3.78 1.92
CA VAL A 280 -0.73 3.10 3.23
C VAL A 280 -1.98 3.42 4.06
N LEU A 281 -2.45 4.68 4.03
CA LEU A 281 -3.63 5.08 4.79
C LEU A 281 -4.92 4.45 4.25
N LYS A 282 -5.07 4.40 2.92
CA LYS A 282 -6.14 3.69 2.20
C LYS A 282 -6.12 2.20 2.60
N LEU A 283 -4.95 1.57 2.58
CA LEU A 283 -4.79 0.18 3.00
C LEU A 283 -5.21 -0.05 4.46
N LEU A 284 -4.79 0.82 5.39
CA LEU A 284 -5.21 0.77 6.80
C LEU A 284 -6.72 0.95 6.97
N TYR A 285 -7.35 1.81 6.18
CA TYR A 285 -8.81 2.00 6.21
C TYR A 285 -9.58 0.83 5.62
N LEU A 286 -9.07 0.20 4.56
CA LEU A 286 -9.64 -1.03 4.02
C LEU A 286 -9.57 -2.17 5.04
N ILE A 287 -8.42 -2.39 5.69
CA ILE A 287 -8.28 -3.39 6.74
C ILE A 287 -9.24 -3.11 7.90
N LYS A 288 -9.36 -1.84 8.32
CA LYS A 288 -10.30 -1.41 9.36
C LYS A 288 -11.76 -1.66 8.99
N PHE A 289 -12.11 -1.47 7.71
CA PHE A 289 -13.43 -1.75 7.17
C PHE A 289 -13.71 -3.27 7.19
N LEU A 290 -12.83 -4.08 6.60
CA LEU A 290 -12.96 -5.53 6.55
C LEU A 290 -13.04 -6.17 7.94
N PHE A 291 -12.21 -5.71 8.88
CA PHE A 291 -12.26 -6.17 10.28
C PHE A 291 -13.62 -5.86 10.91
N ALA A 292 -14.20 -4.69 10.64
CA ALA A 292 -15.48 -4.33 11.23
C ALA A 292 -16.61 -5.28 10.79
N PHE A 293 -16.63 -5.61 9.50
CA PHE A 293 -17.67 -6.47 8.93
C PHE A 293 -17.52 -7.95 9.28
N THR A 294 -16.31 -8.40 9.59
CA THR A 294 -16.02 -9.80 9.91
C THR A 294 -16.06 -10.12 11.39
N ASN A 295 -15.71 -9.16 12.26
CA ASN A 295 -15.54 -9.40 13.69
C ASN A 295 -16.63 -8.80 14.59
N PHE A 296 -17.54 -8.00 14.05
CA PHE A 296 -18.70 -7.51 14.80
C PHE A 296 -19.99 -8.01 14.18
N GLU A 297 -20.96 -8.30 15.06
CA GLU A 297 -22.36 -8.41 14.68
C GLU A 297 -22.85 -7.09 14.08
N ASP A 298 -23.93 -7.16 13.32
CA ASP A 298 -24.40 -6.01 12.55
C ASP A 298 -24.75 -4.82 13.46
N ILE A 299 -25.34 -5.07 14.64
CA ILE A 299 -25.66 -4.06 15.67
C ILE A 299 -24.43 -3.31 16.22
N ASN A 300 -23.26 -3.97 16.22
CA ASN A 300 -22.01 -3.44 16.75
C ASN A 300 -21.08 -2.93 15.63
N ASN A 301 -21.47 -3.08 14.36
CA ASN A 301 -20.70 -2.61 13.23
C ASN A 301 -21.02 -1.14 12.95
N LYS A 302 -20.08 -0.25 13.32
CA LYS A 302 -20.22 1.21 13.17
C LYS A 302 -20.51 1.72 11.74
N TYR A 303 -20.38 0.89 10.71
CA TYR A 303 -20.72 1.28 9.34
C TYR A 303 -22.19 1.04 9.00
N LEU A 304 -22.81 0.08 9.68
CA LEU A 304 -24.20 -0.28 9.44
C LEU A 304 -25.12 0.67 10.18
N LYS A 305 -26.25 1.01 9.56
CA LYS A 305 -27.36 1.64 10.27
C LYS A 305 -27.85 0.64 11.31
N GLY A 306 -27.84 1.03 12.58
CA GLY A 306 -28.48 0.23 13.62
C GLY A 306 -29.96 0.08 13.28
N ASP A 307 -30.50 -1.11 13.49
CA ASP A 307 -31.95 -1.31 13.48
C ASP A 307 -32.53 -0.42 14.60
N ILE A 308 -33.37 0.55 14.24
CA ILE A 308 -34.16 1.34 15.20
C ILE A 308 -35.38 0.53 15.57
#